data_AF-A0A6B3G8Z7-F1
#
_entry.id   AF-A0A6B3G8Z7-F1
#
_cell.length_a   1.000
_cell.length_b   1.000
_cell.length_c   1.000
_cell.angle_alpha   90.00
_cell.angle_beta   90.00
_cell.angle_gamma   90.00
#
_symmetry.space_group_name_H-M   'P 1'
#
loop_
_entity.id
_entity.type
_entity.pdbx_description
1 polymer ?
#
loop_
_entity_poly.entity_id
_entity_poly.type
_entity_poly.pdbx_seq_one_letter_code
_entity_poly.pdbx_strand_id
1 'polypeptide(L)'
;GDVVRYVDGPGDRDTVTVDRPDGASGGVRIQQAGEDVYVLPDEATTLIAAGTLDRRLFNVSALVRMGYDDERTGAVPVIATYPPARVKTLPAAPRGAKKVRTLASIHGAALSADKDGARTFWDAITRTPSARSLDTGIAKLWLDG
;
A
#
# COMPACT_ATOMS: atom_id res chain seq x y z
N GLY A 1 -4.41 -7.68 -5.22
CA GLY A 1 -2.96 -7.52 -4.99
C GLY A 1 -2.43 -8.86 -4.55
N ASP A 2 -1.23 -8.90 -3.97
CA ASP A 2 -0.77 -10.10 -3.27
C ASP A 2 -1.74 -10.40 -2.11
N VAL A 3 -2.12 -11.66 -1.96
CA VAL A 3 -2.92 -12.14 -0.84
C VAL A 3 -1.97 -12.85 0.12
N VAL A 4 -1.89 -12.37 1.35
CA VAL A 4 -1.00 -12.93 2.35
C VAL A 4 -1.82 -13.65 3.40
N ARG A 5 -1.55 -14.95 3.57
CA ARG A 5 -2.02 -15.71 4.73
C ARG A 5 -0.93 -15.66 5.79
N TYR A 6 -1.26 -15.06 6.92
CA TYR A 6 -0.40 -14.92 8.08
C TYR A 6 -0.97 -15.75 9.23
N VAL A 7 -0.13 -16.57 9.84
CA VAL A 7 -0.43 -17.30 11.07
C VAL A 7 0.59 -16.93 12.11
N ASP A 8 0.10 -16.34 13.20
CA ASP A 8 0.90 -15.99 14.36
C ASP A 8 1.34 -17.26 15.09
N GLY A 9 2.65 -17.47 15.15
CA GLY A 9 3.24 -18.66 15.75
C GLY A 9 3.71 -18.41 17.19
N PRO A 10 4.00 -19.46 17.97
CA PRO A 10 4.62 -19.26 19.27
C PRO A 10 6.06 -18.76 19.11
N GLY A 11 6.38 -17.63 19.75
CA GLY A 11 7.67 -16.96 19.60
C GLY A 11 7.85 -16.40 18.18
N ASP A 12 9.06 -16.51 17.63
CA ASP A 12 9.37 -15.99 16.28
C ASP A 12 8.99 -16.96 15.14
N ARG A 13 8.01 -17.83 15.34
CA ARG A 13 7.67 -18.93 14.40
C ARG A 13 6.45 -18.62 13.54
N ASP A 14 6.39 -17.42 13.00
CA ASP A 14 5.29 -17.00 12.14
C ASP A 14 5.31 -17.77 10.82
N THR A 15 4.12 -18.14 10.34
CA THR A 15 3.96 -18.76 9.03
C THR A 15 3.33 -17.76 8.08
N VAL A 16 4.02 -17.48 6.98
CA VAL A 16 3.55 -16.57 5.94
C VAL A 16 3.55 -17.29 4.60
N THR A 17 2.38 -17.34 3.96
CA THR A 17 2.25 -17.77 2.56
C THR A 17 1.69 -16.63 1.74
N VAL A 18 2.21 -16.47 0.53
CA VAL A 18 1.87 -15.35 -0.36
C VAL A 18 1.36 -15.91 -1.68
N ASP A 19 0.10 -15.59 -1.98
CA ASP A 19 -0.53 -15.87 -3.26
C ASP A 19 -0.48 -14.60 -4.11
N ARG A 20 0.34 -14.61 -5.17
CA ARG A 20 0.48 -13.45 -6.04
C ARG A 20 -0.57 -13.46 -7.15
N PRO A 21 -1.11 -12.28 -7.52
CA PRO A 21 -2.05 -12.20 -8.62
C PRO A 21 -1.34 -12.35 -9.97
N ASP A 22 -2.09 -12.74 -10.99
CA ASP A 22 -1.63 -12.69 -12.37
C ASP A 22 -1.17 -11.27 -12.74
N GLY A 23 -0.08 -11.19 -13.51
CA GLY A 23 0.51 -9.91 -13.93
C GLY A 23 1.39 -9.21 -12.88
N ALA A 24 1.55 -9.78 -11.68
CA ALA A 24 2.58 -9.33 -10.75
C ALA A 24 3.98 -9.61 -11.31
N SER A 25 4.92 -8.70 -11.08
CA SER A 25 6.29 -8.79 -11.60
C SER A 25 7.30 -9.14 -10.51
N GLY A 26 8.38 -9.83 -10.88
CA GLY A 26 9.43 -10.28 -9.92
C GLY A 26 8.96 -11.34 -8.93
N GLY A 27 9.64 -11.45 -7.79
CA GLY A 27 9.26 -12.29 -6.65
C GLY A 27 8.76 -11.48 -5.46
N VAL A 28 8.72 -12.13 -4.30
CA VAL A 28 8.37 -11.53 -3.02
C VAL A 28 9.44 -11.91 -2.00
N ARG A 29 9.84 -10.94 -1.19
CA ARG A 29 10.77 -11.13 -0.08
C ARG A 29 10.02 -11.00 1.23
N ILE A 30 10.08 -12.06 2.04
CA ILE A 30 9.57 -12.04 3.41
C ILE A 30 10.72 -11.63 4.32
N GLN A 31 10.50 -10.62 5.17
CA GLN A 31 11.48 -10.13 6.13
C GLN A 31 10.86 -10.07 7.51
N GLN A 32 11.59 -10.57 8.51
CA GLN A 32 11.25 -10.41 9.91
C GLN A 32 12.20 -9.39 10.55
N ALA A 33 11.63 -8.41 11.25
CA ALA A 33 12.36 -7.38 11.96
C ALA A 33 11.78 -7.22 13.37
N GLY A 34 12.30 -7.99 14.32
CA GLY A 34 11.65 -8.15 15.63
C GLY A 34 10.29 -8.81 15.47
N GLU A 35 9.26 -8.24 16.10
CA GLU A 35 7.86 -8.69 16.03
C GLU A 35 7.13 -8.25 14.75
N ASP A 36 7.84 -7.62 13.81
CA ASP A 36 7.27 -7.17 12.55
C ASP A 36 7.62 -8.12 11.41
N VAL A 37 6.59 -8.61 10.73
CA VAL A 37 6.71 -9.40 9.50
C VAL A 37 6.30 -8.56 8.28
N TYR A 38 7.25 -8.40 7.36
CA TYR A 38 7.07 -7.67 6.11
C TYR A 38 7.02 -8.63 4.92
N VAL A 39 6.09 -8.38 4.00
CA VAL A 39 5.99 -9.06 2.71
C VAL A 39 6.23 -8.03 1.63
N LEU A 40 7.44 -8.02 1.05
CA LEU A 40 7.91 -6.99 0.13
C LEU A 40 7.97 -7.54 -1.31
N PRO A 41 7.04 -7.13 -2.19
CA PRO A 41 7.15 -7.44 -3.61
C PRO A 41 8.32 -6.71 -4.25
N ASP A 42 8.98 -7.34 -5.23
CA ASP A 42 10.07 -6.70 -5.97
C ASP A 42 9.59 -5.40 -6.66
N GLU A 43 8.36 -5.38 -7.17
CA GLU A 43 7.72 -4.21 -7.79
C GLU A 43 7.53 -3.02 -6.85
N ALA A 44 7.47 -3.26 -5.54
CA ALA A 44 7.37 -2.19 -4.54
C ALA A 44 8.72 -1.68 -4.06
N THR A 45 9.78 -2.48 -4.20
CA THR A 45 11.08 -2.22 -3.55
C THR A 45 11.70 -0.89 -3.99
N THR A 46 11.62 -0.56 -5.28
CA THR A 46 12.17 0.71 -5.80
C THR A 46 11.39 1.93 -5.31
N LEU A 47 10.06 1.81 -5.20
CA LEU A 47 9.19 2.89 -4.71
C LEU A 47 9.41 3.13 -3.21
N ILE A 48 9.58 2.05 -2.43
CA ILE A 48 9.91 2.12 -1.01
C ILE A 48 11.28 2.79 -0.81
N ALA A 49 12.29 2.38 -1.58
CA ALA A 49 13.62 2.97 -1.51
C ALA A 49 13.62 4.45 -1.94
N ALA A 50 12.74 4.84 -2.87
CA ALA A 50 12.56 6.24 -3.28
C ALA A 50 11.78 7.09 -2.26
N GLY A 51 11.18 6.46 -1.25
CA GLY A 51 10.33 7.15 -0.27
C GLY A 51 9.02 7.69 -0.85
N THR A 52 8.59 7.16 -2.00
CA THR A 52 7.29 7.46 -2.62
C THR A 52 6.20 6.48 -2.18
N LEU A 53 6.60 5.34 -1.62
CA LEU A 53 5.69 4.34 -1.05
C LEU A 53 6.13 3.96 0.36
N ASP A 54 5.21 4.01 1.32
CA ASP A 54 5.48 3.66 2.70
C ASP A 54 5.63 2.14 2.89
N ARG A 55 6.75 1.71 3.50
CA ARG A 55 7.01 0.30 3.83
C ARG A 55 5.95 -0.30 4.76
N ARG A 56 5.28 0.51 5.59
CA ARG A 56 4.25 0.04 6.53
C ARG A 56 3.04 -0.59 5.83
N LEU A 57 2.79 -0.24 4.56
CA LEU A 57 1.76 -0.88 3.74
C LEU A 57 2.03 -2.38 3.49
N PHE A 58 3.25 -2.83 3.78
CA PHE A 58 3.71 -4.20 3.58
C PHE A 58 4.05 -4.90 4.90
N ASN A 59 3.81 -4.26 6.05
CA ASN A 59 3.97 -4.88 7.36
C ASN A 59 2.69 -5.65 7.72
N VAL A 60 2.67 -6.94 7.41
CA VAL A 60 1.48 -7.78 7.54
C VAL A 60 1.08 -7.93 9.01
N SER A 61 2.05 -8.17 9.90
CA SER A 61 1.78 -8.28 11.34
C SER A 61 1.17 -6.98 11.91
N ALA A 62 1.66 -5.80 11.52
CA ALA A 62 1.10 -4.54 11.96
C ALA A 62 -0.29 -4.31 11.39
N LEU A 63 -0.52 -4.59 10.10
CA LEU A 63 -1.84 -4.48 9.48
C LEU A 63 -2.86 -5.34 10.22
N VAL A 64 -2.52 -6.58 10.57
CA VAL A 64 -3.38 -7.47 11.37
C VAL A 64 -3.62 -6.88 12.77
N ARG A 65 -2.59 -6.38 13.46
CA ARG A 65 -2.74 -5.72 14.79
C ARG A 65 -3.64 -4.48 14.73
N MET A 66 -3.62 -3.74 13.63
CA MET A 66 -4.51 -2.59 13.38
C MET A 66 -5.93 -2.99 12.96
N GLY A 67 -6.20 -4.29 12.79
CA GLY A 67 -7.50 -4.80 12.36
C GLY A 67 -7.76 -4.60 10.86
N TYR A 68 -6.71 -4.51 10.05
CA TYR A 68 -6.78 -4.43 8.60
C TYR A 68 -6.68 -5.81 7.91
N ASP A 69 -6.94 -6.88 8.64
CA ASP A 69 -7.17 -8.22 8.08
C ASP A 69 -8.53 -8.32 7.37
N ASP A 70 -8.71 -9.39 6.59
CA ASP A 70 -9.88 -9.58 5.72
C ASP A 70 -11.16 -9.94 6.48
N GLU A 71 -11.05 -10.38 7.74
CA GLU A 71 -12.22 -10.69 8.58
C GLU A 71 -12.86 -9.40 9.13
N ARG A 72 -12.05 -8.36 9.36
CA ARG A 72 -12.48 -7.12 9.99
C ARG A 72 -12.79 -5.98 9.02
N THR A 73 -12.10 -5.90 7.89
CA THR A 73 -12.32 -4.82 6.90
C THR A 73 -12.02 -5.25 5.47
N GLY A 74 -12.85 -4.75 4.54
CA GLY A 74 -12.63 -4.89 3.10
C GLY A 74 -11.72 -3.83 2.48
N ALA A 75 -11.17 -2.91 3.28
CA ALA A 75 -10.33 -1.82 2.78
C ALA A 75 -9.20 -1.44 3.73
N VAL A 76 -8.11 -0.90 3.17
CA VAL A 76 -6.97 -0.35 3.90
C VAL A 76 -6.96 1.17 3.73
N PRO A 77 -6.97 1.95 4.83
CA PRO A 77 -6.95 3.41 4.73
C PRO A 77 -5.53 3.89 4.42
N VAL A 78 -5.42 4.80 3.45
CA VAL A 78 -4.14 5.32 2.97
C VAL A 78 -4.21 6.83 2.75
N ILE A 79 -3.08 7.51 2.91
CA ILE A 79 -2.93 8.93 2.59
C ILE A 79 -2.16 9.06 1.29
N ALA A 80 -2.75 9.73 0.30
CA ALA A 80 -2.06 10.17 -0.91
C ALA A 80 -1.70 11.65 -0.78
N THR A 81 -0.44 11.99 -1.02
CA THR A 81 0.04 13.39 -1.06
C THR A 81 0.44 13.75 -2.48
N TYR A 82 0.27 15.01 -2.85
CA TYR A 82 0.49 15.51 -4.20
C TYR A 82 1.55 16.63 -4.17
N PRO A 83 2.26 16.88 -5.28
CA PRO A 83 3.15 18.04 -5.40
C PRO A 83 2.35 19.33 -5.22
N PRO A 84 2.93 20.39 -4.62
CA PRO A 84 2.23 21.65 -4.43
C PRO A 84 1.76 22.22 -5.78
N ALA A 85 0.44 22.43 -5.90
CA ALA A 85 -0.16 23.01 -7.10
C ALA A 85 -0.67 24.44 -6.83
N ARG A 86 -0.69 25.26 -7.90
CA ARG A 86 -1.32 26.60 -7.86
C ARG A 86 -2.84 26.52 -7.69
N VAL A 87 -3.46 25.40 -8.08
CA VAL A 87 -4.89 25.13 -7.94
C VAL A 87 -5.12 24.27 -6.71
N LYS A 88 -6.11 24.62 -5.88
CA LYS A 88 -6.42 23.90 -4.64
C LYS A 88 -7.13 22.55 -4.83
N THR A 89 -7.52 22.22 -6.07
CA THR A 89 -8.22 20.96 -6.37
C THR A 89 -7.24 19.81 -6.49
N LEU A 90 -7.45 18.80 -5.65
CA LEU A 90 -6.71 17.55 -5.73
C LEU A 90 -7.22 16.66 -6.85
N PRO A 91 -6.37 15.78 -7.40
CA PRO A 91 -6.80 14.73 -8.33
C PRO A 91 -7.94 13.87 -7.80
N ALA A 92 -8.63 13.20 -8.71
CA ALA A 92 -9.57 12.15 -8.34
C ALA A 92 -8.84 10.99 -7.65
N ALA A 93 -9.58 10.20 -6.85
CA ALA A 93 -9.02 8.98 -6.30
C ALA A 93 -8.64 8.01 -7.44
N PRO A 94 -7.51 7.30 -7.34
CA PRO A 94 -7.18 6.23 -8.27
C PRO A 94 -8.27 5.15 -8.28
N ARG A 95 -8.38 4.40 -9.38
CA ARG A 95 -9.28 3.25 -9.45
C ARG A 95 -8.91 2.23 -8.35
N GLY A 96 -9.91 1.53 -7.81
CA GLY A 96 -9.69 0.62 -6.67
C GLY A 96 -9.53 1.32 -5.31
N ALA A 97 -9.68 2.65 -5.27
CA ALA A 97 -9.78 3.39 -4.02
C ALA A 97 -10.87 4.46 -4.08
N LYS A 98 -11.38 4.84 -2.90
CA LYS A 98 -12.38 5.90 -2.73
C LYS A 98 -11.80 7.02 -1.91
N LYS A 99 -12.02 8.27 -2.31
CA LYS A 99 -11.64 9.43 -1.50
C LYS A 99 -12.58 9.55 -0.30
N VAL A 100 -12.02 9.50 0.90
CA VAL A 100 -12.75 9.69 2.16
C VAL A 100 -12.83 11.18 2.50
N ARG A 101 -11.69 11.88 2.46
CA ARG A 101 -11.63 13.33 2.72
C ARG A 101 -10.39 13.97 2.13
N THR A 102 -10.44 15.28 2.00
CA THR A 102 -9.30 16.12 1.61
C THR A 102 -8.53 16.57 2.85
N LEU A 103 -7.21 16.49 2.78
CA LEU A 103 -6.26 16.93 3.81
C LEU A 103 -5.50 18.14 3.27
N ALA A 104 -6.14 19.32 3.33
CA ALA A 104 -5.64 20.54 2.70
C ALA A 104 -4.26 20.97 3.22
N SER A 105 -3.98 20.78 4.51
CA SER A 105 -2.73 21.20 5.18
C SER A 105 -1.48 20.51 4.62
N ILE A 106 -1.64 19.33 4.01
CA ILE A 106 -0.54 18.54 3.45
C ILE A 106 -0.67 18.34 1.93
N HIS A 107 -1.58 19.09 1.29
CA HIS A 107 -1.93 18.91 -0.12
C HIS A 107 -2.17 17.43 -0.47
N GLY A 108 -3.02 16.77 0.33
CA GLY A 108 -3.24 15.33 0.24
C GLY A 108 -4.70 14.91 0.42
N ALA A 109 -4.99 13.65 0.22
CA ALA A 109 -6.29 13.04 0.41
C ALA A 109 -6.18 11.75 1.22
N ALA A 110 -7.10 11.55 2.15
CA ALA A 110 -7.33 10.25 2.77
C ALA A 110 -8.19 9.42 1.82
N LEU A 111 -7.71 8.22 1.51
CA LEU A 111 -8.34 7.27 0.60
C LEU A 111 -8.62 5.96 1.35
N SER A 112 -9.67 5.27 0.93
CA SER A 112 -9.97 3.89 1.30
C SER A 112 -9.61 3.02 0.11
N ALA A 113 -8.53 2.25 0.19
CA ALA A 113 -8.12 1.32 -0.87
C ALA A 113 -8.85 -0.01 -0.67
N ASP A 114 -9.74 -0.36 -1.61
CA ASP A 114 -10.55 -1.57 -1.54
C ASP A 114 -9.66 -2.79 -1.81
N LYS A 115 -9.73 -3.81 -0.95
CA LYS A 115 -8.88 -5.01 -1.06
C LYS A 115 -9.20 -5.85 -2.29
N ASP A 116 -10.49 -5.98 -2.62
CA ASP A 116 -10.95 -6.61 -3.87
C ASP A 116 -10.43 -5.85 -5.10
N GLY A 117 -10.24 -4.54 -4.96
CA GLY A 117 -9.70 -3.65 -5.98
C GLY A 117 -8.17 -3.50 -5.93
N ALA A 118 -7.46 -4.20 -5.05
CA ALA A 118 -6.06 -3.88 -4.74
C ALA A 118 -5.13 -4.00 -5.95
N ARG A 119 -5.38 -4.96 -6.87
CA ARG A 119 -4.57 -5.05 -8.11
C ARG A 119 -4.85 -3.88 -9.05
N THR A 120 -6.13 -3.54 -9.23
CA THR A 120 -6.56 -2.36 -10.01
C THR A 120 -5.97 -1.07 -9.44
N PHE A 121 -5.95 -0.94 -8.12
CA PHE A 121 -5.33 0.19 -7.42
C PHE A 121 -3.83 0.26 -7.68
N TRP A 122 -3.12 -0.86 -7.47
CA TRP A 122 -1.69 -0.96 -7.75
C TRP A 122 -1.37 -0.56 -9.19
N ASP A 123 -2.08 -1.12 -10.17
CA ASP A 123 -1.88 -0.81 -11.59
C ASP A 123 -2.24 0.65 -11.94
N ALA A 124 -3.17 1.26 -11.21
CA ALA A 124 -3.52 2.67 -11.41
C ALA A 124 -2.43 3.63 -10.91
N ILE A 125 -1.67 3.26 -9.87
CA ILE A 125 -0.66 4.13 -9.27
C ILE A 125 0.77 3.83 -9.74
N THR A 126 1.01 2.71 -10.43
CA THR A 126 2.36 2.30 -10.85
C THR A 126 2.59 2.34 -12.36
N ARG A 127 1.58 2.68 -13.17
CA ARG A 127 1.69 2.82 -14.63
C ARG A 127 2.42 4.10 -15.07
N THR A 128 3.68 4.21 -14.71
CA THR A 128 4.55 5.34 -15.07
C THR A 128 5.87 4.85 -15.65
N PRO A 129 6.50 5.61 -16.58
CA PRO A 129 7.82 5.25 -17.13
C PRO A 129 8.95 5.19 -16.08
N SER A 130 8.74 5.79 -14.90
CA SER A 130 9.75 5.85 -13.85
C SER A 130 9.40 4.95 -12.67
N ALA A 131 10.24 3.96 -12.42
CA ALA A 131 10.11 2.99 -11.31
C ALA A 131 10.20 3.62 -9.90
N ARG A 132 10.58 4.91 -9.79
CA ARG A 132 10.67 5.65 -8.52
C ARG A 132 9.44 6.51 -8.23
N SER A 133 8.54 6.68 -9.19
CA SER A 133 7.39 7.57 -9.10
C SER A 133 6.07 6.80 -9.06
N LEU A 134 5.03 7.45 -8.55
CA LEU A 134 3.66 7.00 -8.69
C LEU A 134 2.95 7.81 -9.79
N ASP A 135 1.93 7.21 -10.40
CA ASP A 135 1.05 7.82 -11.38
C ASP A 135 -0.10 8.58 -10.68
N THR A 136 -1.07 9.09 -11.43
CA THR A 136 -2.24 9.87 -10.95
C THR A 136 -1.86 11.15 -10.21
N GLY A 137 -0.63 11.64 -10.42
CA GLY A 137 -0.07 12.81 -9.77
C GLY A 137 0.34 12.60 -8.32
N ILE A 138 0.26 11.37 -7.79
CA ILE A 138 0.64 11.07 -6.41
C ILE A 138 2.16 11.25 -6.26
N ALA A 139 2.57 12.09 -5.32
CA ALA A 139 3.96 12.23 -4.94
C ALA A 139 4.37 11.12 -3.98
N LYS A 140 3.54 10.87 -2.96
CA LYS A 140 3.79 9.82 -1.94
C LYS A 140 2.49 9.19 -1.45
N LEU A 141 2.54 7.90 -1.17
CA LEU A 141 1.45 7.11 -0.63
C LEU A 141 1.85 6.43 0.68
N TRP A 142 1.02 6.59 1.70
CA TRP A 142 1.30 6.16 3.07
C TRP A 142 0.13 5.41 3.69
N LEU A 143 0.40 4.55 4.68
CA LEU A 143 -0.68 4.02 5.52
C LEU A 143 -1.26 5.14 6.40
N ASP A 144 -2.59 5.20 6.48
CA ASP A 144 -3.32 6.12 7.38
C ASP A 144 -3.49 5.44 8.74
N GLY A 145 -2.77 5.93 9.76
CA GLY A 145 -2.72 5.35 11.11
C GLY A 145 -2.13 6.29 12.13
#